data_AF-A0A0C2WUR9-F1
#
_entry.id   AF-A0A0C2WUR9-F1
#
_cell.length_a   1.000
_cell.length_b   1.000
_cell.length_c   1.000
_cell.angle_alpha   90.00
_cell.angle_beta   90.00
_cell.angle_gamma   90.00
#
_symmetry.space_group_name_H-M   'P 1'
#
loop_
_entity.id
_entity.type
_entity.pdbx_description
1 polymer ?
#
loop_
_entity_poly.entity_id
_entity_poly.type
_entity_poly.pdbx_seq_one_letter_code
_entity_poly.pdbx_strand_id
1 'polypeptide(L)'
;MASKLPRELPALTYLGIEKHILEPIEVEQLDELEVTIEHDWSGNFNLAGSGLLPRIIRVNVHDNSLIDPDNTGGGLFATDAVIWDRVEELHLVFFNFNGDLPPIILRSLQGDGENRIPRFPQLHCLTVRYFAEEDPEAPLPTKQQRVDQLLSIMRNRVAAGFPRFTRLEVGWHWGWDVRYLRVPFDGSLDERMTEWRDCLTGIAA
;
A
#
# COMPACT_ATOMS: atom_id res chain seq x y z
N MET A 1 -23.26 -17.40 1.79
CA MET A 1 -24.01 -16.72 0.71
C MET A 1 -23.28 -15.41 0.45
N ALA A 2 -22.67 -15.23 -0.72
CA ALA A 2 -22.08 -13.95 -1.07
C ALA A 2 -23.20 -12.93 -1.32
N SER A 3 -23.27 -11.86 -0.53
CA SER A 3 -24.17 -10.75 -0.83
C SER A 3 -23.67 -10.07 -2.10
N LYS A 4 -24.47 -10.10 -3.17
CA LYS A 4 -24.16 -9.34 -4.37
C LYS A 4 -24.29 -7.85 -4.04
N LEU A 5 -23.17 -7.13 -4.13
CA LEU A 5 -23.20 -5.68 -4.04
C LEU A 5 -24.09 -5.11 -5.16
N PRO A 6 -24.84 -4.03 -4.90
CA PRO A 6 -25.46 -3.26 -5.97
C PRO A 6 -24.40 -2.85 -7.00
N ARG A 7 -24.75 -2.90 -8.29
CA ARG A 7 -23.81 -2.56 -9.37
C ARG A 7 -23.42 -1.07 -9.38
N GLU A 8 -24.35 -0.22 -8.93
CA GLU A 8 -24.16 1.23 -8.85
C GLU A 8 -24.25 1.65 -7.39
N LEU A 9 -23.21 2.35 -6.92
CA LEU A 9 -23.13 2.87 -5.56
C LEU A 9 -22.71 4.36 -5.59
N PRO A 10 -23.58 5.27 -6.07
CA PRO A 10 -23.20 6.63 -6.44
C PRO A 10 -22.80 7.53 -5.27
N ALA A 11 -23.17 7.18 -4.03
CA ALA A 11 -22.82 7.92 -2.82
C ALA A 11 -21.69 7.27 -2.00
N LEU A 12 -21.11 6.18 -2.50
CA LEU A 12 -20.06 5.44 -1.79
C LEU A 12 -18.72 6.15 -1.96
N THR A 13 -18.17 6.67 -0.87
CA THR A 13 -16.89 7.39 -0.85
C THR A 13 -15.73 6.57 -0.31
N TYR A 14 -16.03 5.48 0.42
CA TYR A 14 -15.06 4.56 1.01
C TYR A 14 -15.45 3.11 0.70
N LEU A 15 -14.49 2.29 0.31
CA LEU A 15 -14.68 0.87 0.07
C LEU A 15 -13.50 0.08 0.66
N GLY A 16 -13.78 -0.84 1.58
CA GLY A 16 -12.82 -1.81 2.10
C GLY A 16 -13.01 -3.19 1.46
N ILE A 17 -11.90 -3.82 1.05
CA ILE A 17 -11.89 -5.14 0.42
C ILE A 17 -10.90 -6.05 1.15
N GLU A 18 -11.42 -7.11 1.77
CA GLU A 18 -10.61 -8.08 2.52
C GLU A 18 -10.42 -9.43 1.79
N LYS A 19 -11.38 -9.88 0.98
CA LYS A 19 -11.36 -11.22 0.35
C LYS A 19 -11.92 -11.25 -1.08
N HIS A 20 -11.32 -12.15 -1.87
CA HIS A 20 -11.65 -12.66 -3.20
C HIS A 20 -12.60 -11.85 -4.11
N ILE A 21 -12.10 -11.57 -5.32
CA ILE A 21 -12.82 -11.22 -6.56
C ILE A 21 -13.96 -10.22 -6.31
N LEU A 22 -13.63 -8.94 -6.45
CA LEU A 22 -14.64 -7.91 -6.62
C LEU A 22 -15.32 -8.11 -7.98
N GLU A 23 -16.63 -8.38 -8.00
CA GLU A 23 -17.40 -8.24 -9.24
C GLU A 23 -17.28 -6.78 -9.71
N PRO A 24 -17.27 -6.51 -11.03
CA PRO A 24 -17.25 -5.13 -11.53
C PRO A 24 -18.40 -4.32 -10.91
N ILE A 25 -18.02 -3.26 -10.18
CA ILE A 25 -18.94 -2.27 -9.61
C ILE A 25 -18.59 -0.89 -10.18
N GLU A 26 -19.62 -0.06 -10.35
CA GLU A 26 -19.50 1.33 -10.75
C GLU A 26 -19.66 2.22 -9.52
N VAL A 27 -18.59 2.94 -9.19
CA VAL A 27 -18.51 3.80 -8.00
C VAL A 27 -17.86 5.13 -8.39
N GLU A 28 -18.65 6.04 -8.96
CA GLU A 28 -18.16 7.31 -9.50
C GLU A 28 -17.57 8.25 -8.44
N GLN A 29 -18.04 8.16 -7.19
CA GLN A 29 -17.65 9.04 -6.09
C GLN A 29 -16.67 8.40 -5.10
N LEU A 30 -16.05 7.27 -5.46
CA LEU A 30 -15.09 6.63 -4.56
C LEU A 30 -13.86 7.51 -4.38
N ASP A 31 -13.59 7.93 -3.16
CA ASP A 31 -12.40 8.73 -2.81
C ASP A 31 -11.31 7.84 -2.22
N GLU A 32 -11.71 6.88 -1.38
CA GLU A 32 -10.81 6.01 -0.64
C GLU A 32 -11.10 4.52 -0.86
N LEU A 33 -10.05 3.77 -1.17
CA LEU A 33 -10.07 2.31 -1.31
C LEU A 33 -9.10 1.69 -0.30
N GLU A 34 -9.61 0.78 0.52
CA GLU A 34 -8.81 -0.04 1.42
C GLU A 34 -8.75 -1.48 0.91
N VAL A 35 -7.55 -2.06 0.87
CA VAL A 35 -7.31 -3.43 0.42
C VAL A 35 -6.50 -4.17 1.47
N THR A 36 -7.03 -5.28 1.96
CA THR A 36 -6.35 -6.16 2.92
C THR A 36 -5.88 -7.43 2.22
N ILE A 37 -4.58 -7.69 2.26
CA ILE A 37 -3.89 -8.83 1.65
C ILE A 37 -3.54 -9.84 2.76
N GLU A 38 -4.23 -10.98 2.78
CA GLU A 38 -4.03 -12.09 3.73
C GLU A 38 -3.17 -13.25 3.15
N HIS A 39 -2.76 -14.19 4.00
CA HIS A 39 -1.99 -15.40 3.67
C HIS A 39 -2.57 -16.26 2.53
N ASP A 40 -3.89 -16.42 2.47
CA ASP A 40 -4.60 -17.22 1.45
C ASP A 40 -4.88 -16.42 0.16
N TRP A 41 -4.10 -15.39 -0.12
CA TRP A 41 -4.29 -14.54 -1.30
C TRP A 41 -3.96 -15.29 -2.59
N SER A 42 -4.98 -15.92 -3.18
CA SER A 42 -4.98 -16.43 -4.56
C SER A 42 -5.57 -15.43 -5.55
N GLY A 43 -5.90 -14.23 -5.08
CA GLY A 43 -6.76 -13.27 -5.77
C GLY A 43 -6.00 -12.52 -6.86
N ASN A 44 -6.39 -12.76 -8.11
CA ASN A 44 -6.09 -11.83 -9.19
C ASN A 44 -6.97 -10.59 -8.93
N PHE A 45 -6.41 -9.53 -8.34
CA PHE A 45 -7.14 -8.28 -8.15
C PHE A 45 -7.26 -7.59 -9.51
N ASN A 46 -8.18 -8.08 -10.33
CA ASN A 46 -8.36 -7.53 -11.65
C ASN A 46 -9.17 -6.25 -11.56
N LEU A 47 -8.48 -5.17 -11.21
CA LEU A 47 -9.01 -3.81 -11.26
C LEU A 47 -9.20 -3.34 -12.71
N ALA A 48 -8.66 -4.07 -13.70
CA ALA A 48 -8.88 -3.78 -15.10
C ALA A 48 -10.37 -3.99 -15.43
N GLY A 49 -11.04 -2.88 -15.76
CA GLY A 49 -12.48 -2.84 -16.03
C GLY A 49 -13.36 -2.58 -14.81
N SER A 50 -12.78 -2.36 -13.62
CA SER A 50 -13.56 -1.82 -12.49
C SER A 50 -13.79 -0.31 -12.70
N GLY A 51 -14.98 0.20 -12.36
CA GLY A 51 -15.28 1.64 -12.38
C GLY A 51 -14.72 2.38 -11.18
N LEU A 52 -13.78 1.77 -10.44
CA LEU A 52 -13.18 2.33 -9.25
C LEU A 52 -12.11 3.34 -9.62
N LEU A 53 -12.21 4.57 -9.11
CA LEU A 53 -11.24 5.64 -9.38
C LEU A 53 -10.84 6.39 -8.09
N PRO A 54 -10.35 5.69 -7.05
CA PRO A 54 -9.98 6.32 -5.79
C PRO A 54 -8.78 7.25 -5.94
N ARG A 55 -8.72 8.27 -5.08
CA ARG A 55 -7.55 9.16 -4.91
C ARG A 55 -6.66 8.68 -3.78
N ILE A 56 -7.22 8.02 -2.78
CA ILE A 56 -6.54 7.48 -1.61
C ILE A 56 -6.61 5.96 -1.64
N ILE A 57 -5.46 5.30 -1.51
CA ILE A 57 -5.40 3.84 -1.38
C ILE A 57 -4.70 3.47 -0.08
N ARG A 58 -5.34 2.62 0.72
CA ARG A 58 -4.76 1.97 1.89
C ARG A 58 -4.54 0.50 1.58
N VAL A 59 -3.35 -0.01 1.84
CA VAL A 59 -3.02 -1.43 1.66
C VAL A 59 -2.52 -1.99 2.98
N ASN A 60 -3.27 -2.95 3.52
CA ASN A 60 -2.95 -3.70 4.72
C ASN A 60 -2.37 -5.07 4.30
N VAL A 61 -1.13 -5.35 4.65
CA VAL A 61 -0.41 -6.58 4.25
C VAL A 61 -0.20 -7.45 5.47
N HIS A 62 -0.94 -8.55 5.60
CA HIS A 62 -0.92 -9.44 6.75
C HIS A 62 0.06 -10.60 6.66
N ASP A 63 0.55 -10.94 5.47
CA ASP A 63 1.53 -12.01 5.26
C ASP A 63 2.37 -11.79 4.01
N ASN A 64 3.57 -12.38 4.01
CA ASN A 64 4.67 -12.21 3.08
C ASN A 64 4.49 -12.91 1.72
N SER A 65 3.28 -13.24 1.28
CA SER A 65 3.06 -13.88 -0.04
C SER A 65 3.48 -12.98 -1.22
N LEU A 66 3.67 -11.67 -0.99
CA LEU A 66 4.31 -10.72 -1.92
C LEU A 66 5.85 -10.82 -1.97
N ILE A 67 6.47 -11.58 -1.06
CA ILE A 67 7.93 -11.78 -0.98
C ILE A 67 8.41 -12.91 -1.87
N ASP A 68 7.56 -13.83 -2.34
CA ASP A 68 8.05 -14.83 -3.29
C ASP A 68 8.46 -14.10 -4.58
N PRO A 69 9.78 -13.99 -4.86
CA PRO A 69 10.28 -13.26 -6.00
C PRO A 69 9.86 -13.89 -7.34
N ASP A 70 9.42 -15.16 -7.30
CA ASP A 70 8.92 -15.92 -8.45
C ASP A 70 7.39 -15.80 -8.61
N ASN A 71 6.67 -15.34 -7.57
CA ASN A 71 5.22 -15.21 -7.59
C ASN A 71 4.77 -13.91 -8.27
N THR A 72 5.07 -13.87 -9.57
CA THR A 72 4.65 -12.88 -10.57
C THR A 72 3.15 -12.97 -10.90
N GLY A 73 2.39 -13.85 -10.24
CA GLY A 73 0.96 -14.08 -10.46
C GLY A 73 0.06 -13.14 -9.66
N GLY A 74 -0.31 -12.00 -10.24
CA GLY A 74 -1.57 -11.33 -9.89
C GLY A 74 -1.62 -10.46 -8.63
N GLY A 75 -0.46 -10.05 -8.09
CA GLY A 75 -0.41 -9.08 -6.99
C GLY A 75 -0.94 -7.70 -7.38
N LEU A 76 -1.50 -6.95 -6.43
CA LEU A 76 -2.04 -5.60 -6.63
C LEU A 76 -1.07 -4.68 -7.41
N PHE A 77 0.21 -4.69 -7.04
CA PHE A 77 1.29 -3.92 -7.66
C PHE A 77 1.89 -4.54 -8.94
N ALA A 78 1.35 -5.65 -9.43
CA ALA A 78 1.74 -6.29 -10.69
C ALA A 78 0.75 -5.97 -11.84
N THR A 79 -0.36 -5.30 -11.53
CA THR A 79 -1.45 -5.06 -12.49
C THR A 79 -1.33 -3.70 -13.18
N ASP A 80 -1.56 -3.70 -14.48
CA ASP A 80 -1.84 -2.49 -15.24
C ASP A 80 -3.32 -2.11 -15.07
N ALA A 81 -3.58 -1.06 -14.29
CA ALA A 81 -4.92 -0.56 -14.02
C ALA A 81 -4.95 0.96 -14.00
N VAL A 82 -5.99 1.53 -14.62
CA VAL A 82 -6.23 2.98 -14.69
C VAL A 82 -6.33 3.63 -13.30
N ILE A 83 -6.67 2.84 -12.27
CA ILE A 83 -6.77 3.35 -10.90
C ILE A 83 -5.47 4.03 -10.46
N TRP A 84 -4.32 3.50 -10.90
CA TRP A 84 -2.99 3.96 -10.50
C TRP A 84 -2.67 5.36 -11.00
N ASP A 85 -3.29 5.81 -12.09
CA ASP A 85 -3.07 7.12 -12.68
C ASP A 85 -3.69 8.26 -11.88
N ARG A 86 -4.62 7.95 -10.97
CA ARG A 86 -5.35 8.93 -10.15
C ARG A 86 -4.95 8.93 -8.68
N VAL A 87 -4.18 7.93 -8.24
CA VAL A 87 -3.77 7.83 -6.84
C VAL A 87 -2.88 9.02 -6.47
N GLU A 88 -3.34 9.76 -5.48
CA GLU A 88 -2.70 10.91 -4.88
C GLU A 88 -2.02 10.54 -3.55
N GLU A 89 -2.65 9.64 -2.79
CA GLU A 89 -2.16 9.16 -1.50
C GLU A 89 -2.11 7.63 -1.45
N LEU A 90 -0.97 7.08 -1.02
CA LEU A 90 -0.79 5.66 -0.79
C LEU A 90 -0.31 5.41 0.64
N HIS A 91 -1.06 4.60 1.37
CA HIS A 91 -0.74 4.19 2.72
C HIS A 91 -0.51 2.69 2.75
N LEU A 92 0.72 2.28 3.08
CA LEU A 92 1.10 0.87 3.21
C LEU A 92 1.24 0.53 4.68
N VAL A 93 0.57 -0.53 5.11
CA VAL A 93 0.71 -1.10 6.45
C VAL A 93 1.17 -2.53 6.30
N PHE A 94 2.33 -2.83 6.85
CA PHE A 94 2.88 -4.18 6.88
C PHE A 94 2.75 -4.75 8.28
N PHE A 95 1.95 -5.79 8.40
CA PHE A 95 1.84 -6.62 9.58
C PHE A 95 2.84 -7.77 9.47
N ASN A 96 3.49 -8.10 10.59
CA ASN A 96 4.45 -9.19 10.68
C ASN A 96 5.61 -9.08 9.65
N PHE A 97 6.14 -7.87 9.46
CA PHE A 97 7.11 -7.59 8.40
C PHE A 97 8.44 -7.03 8.91
N ASN A 98 9.46 -7.86 8.76
CA ASN A 98 10.79 -7.61 9.29
C ASN A 98 11.79 -7.14 8.22
N GLY A 99 11.33 -6.90 6.98
CA GLY A 99 12.17 -6.50 5.85
C GLY A 99 12.11 -5.01 5.48
N ASP A 100 12.78 -4.71 4.37
CA ASP A 100 12.60 -3.51 3.53
C ASP A 100 11.43 -3.73 2.55
N LEU A 101 10.90 -2.68 1.92
CA LEU A 101 9.82 -2.82 0.95
C LEU A 101 10.12 -3.91 -0.10
N PRO A 102 9.17 -4.83 -0.39
CA PRO A 102 9.35 -5.86 -1.40
C PRO A 102 9.77 -5.28 -2.76
N PRO A 103 10.63 -5.97 -3.54
CA PRO A 103 11.16 -5.44 -4.79
C PRO A 103 10.10 -4.98 -5.79
N ILE A 104 8.94 -5.66 -5.85
CA ILE A 104 7.84 -5.27 -6.74
C ILE A 104 7.24 -3.92 -6.33
N ILE A 105 6.94 -3.73 -5.05
CA ILE A 105 6.42 -2.47 -4.51
C ILE A 105 7.45 -1.35 -4.70
N LEU A 106 8.71 -1.64 -4.41
CA LEU A 106 9.81 -0.68 -4.57
C LEU A 106 9.90 -0.16 -6.01
N ARG A 107 9.91 -1.06 -7.01
CA ARG A 107 9.98 -0.69 -8.43
C ARG A 107 8.77 0.13 -8.87
N SER A 108 7.56 -0.28 -8.47
CA SER A 108 6.34 0.45 -8.79
C SER A 108 6.35 1.87 -8.22
N LEU A 109 6.82 2.04 -6.98
CA LEU A 109 6.92 3.35 -6.35
C LEU A 109 8.00 4.23 -7.00
N GLN A 110 9.15 3.64 -7.37
CA GLN A 110 10.25 4.35 -8.02
C GLN A 110 9.88 4.85 -9.43
N GLY A 111 8.91 4.22 -10.08
CA GLY A 111 8.49 4.57 -11.43
C GLY A 111 9.54 4.18 -12.48
N ASP A 112 10.15 3.01 -12.35
CA ASP A 112 11.12 2.55 -13.36
C ASP A 112 10.47 2.52 -14.76
N GLY A 113 11.17 3.12 -15.73
CA GLY A 113 10.66 3.30 -17.08
C GLY A 113 10.62 2.01 -17.91
N GLU A 114 11.20 0.91 -17.41
CA GLU A 114 11.52 -0.30 -18.17
C GLU A 114 10.39 -1.36 -18.17
N ASN A 115 9.14 -0.93 -18.39
CA ASN A 115 7.97 -1.79 -18.66
C ASN A 115 7.26 -2.44 -17.46
N ARG A 116 7.28 -1.85 -16.25
CA ARG A 116 6.37 -2.30 -15.18
C ARG A 116 5.42 -1.19 -14.73
N ILE A 117 4.16 -1.59 -14.60
CA ILE A 117 3.02 -0.80 -14.12
C ILE A 117 2.67 -1.42 -12.76
N PRO A 118 2.34 -0.63 -11.71
CA PRO A 118 1.97 0.80 -11.68
C PRO A 118 3.10 1.85 -11.61
N ARG A 119 2.77 3.09 -12.03
CA ARG A 119 3.69 4.26 -12.05
C ARG A 119 3.26 5.46 -11.19
N PHE A 120 2.03 5.48 -10.69
CA PHE A 120 1.54 6.48 -9.71
C PHE A 120 1.86 7.95 -10.08
N PRO A 121 1.45 8.47 -11.25
CA PRO A 121 1.84 9.80 -11.72
C PRO A 121 1.39 10.97 -10.85
N GLN A 122 0.30 10.84 -10.08
CA GLN A 122 -0.25 11.90 -9.21
C GLN A 122 0.15 11.77 -7.74
N LEU A 123 0.90 10.71 -7.40
CA LEU A 123 1.19 10.35 -6.02
C LEU A 123 2.16 11.35 -5.40
N HIS A 124 1.69 12.04 -4.37
CA HIS A 124 2.41 13.05 -3.61
C HIS A 124 2.41 12.80 -2.09
N CYS A 125 1.62 11.84 -1.60
CA CYS A 125 1.64 11.36 -0.22
C CYS A 125 1.96 9.87 -0.18
N LEU A 126 3.02 9.48 0.54
CA LEU A 126 3.37 8.09 0.80
C LEU A 126 3.63 7.89 2.29
N THR A 127 2.90 6.97 2.92
CA THR A 127 3.18 6.56 4.29
C THR A 127 3.40 5.06 4.36
N VAL A 128 4.46 4.61 5.05
CA VAL A 128 4.72 3.19 5.26
C VAL A 128 4.79 2.88 6.74
N ARG A 129 3.91 2.03 7.24
CA ARG A 129 3.85 1.61 8.63
C ARG A 129 4.27 0.16 8.77
N TYR A 130 5.18 -0.11 9.71
CA TYR A 130 5.67 -1.45 10.02
C TYR A 130 5.22 -1.86 11.42
N PHE A 131 4.55 -3.01 11.52
CA PHE A 131 4.35 -3.72 12.78
C PHE A 131 5.50 -4.70 12.93
N ALA A 132 6.24 -4.55 14.02
CA ALA A 132 7.34 -5.47 14.33
C ALA A 132 6.77 -6.85 14.69
N GLU A 133 7.26 -7.89 14.04
CA GLU A 133 7.25 -9.23 14.61
C GLU A 133 8.59 -9.44 15.30
N GLU A 134 8.57 -9.94 16.53
CA GLU A 134 9.79 -10.37 17.21
C GLU A 134 10.26 -11.70 16.60
N ASP A 135 10.89 -11.67 15.42
CA ASP A 135 11.75 -12.78 15.00
C ASP A 135 13.17 -12.49 15.51
N PRO A 136 13.64 -13.21 16.55
CA PRO A 136 14.93 -12.96 17.17
C PRO A 136 16.14 -13.33 16.29
N GLU A 137 15.94 -14.09 15.21
CA GLU A 137 17.03 -14.67 14.41
C GLU A 137 17.34 -13.88 13.12
N ALA A 138 16.45 -13.00 12.66
CA ALA A 138 16.64 -12.23 11.44
C ALA A 138 17.29 -10.85 11.71
N PRO A 139 18.35 -10.45 10.98
CA PRO A 139 18.87 -9.09 11.06
C PRO A 139 17.83 -8.10 10.52
N LEU A 140 17.27 -7.28 11.41
CA LEU A 140 16.28 -6.27 11.05
C LEU A 140 16.92 -5.05 10.38
N PRO A 141 16.31 -4.49 9.32
CA PRO A 141 16.68 -3.18 8.83
C PRO A 141 16.60 -2.15 9.95
N THR A 142 17.63 -1.33 10.07
CA THR A 142 17.62 -0.17 10.95
C THR A 142 16.52 0.80 10.52
N LYS A 143 15.99 1.57 11.48
CA LYS A 143 15.06 2.68 11.18
C LYS A 143 15.61 3.60 10.08
N GLN A 144 16.92 3.84 10.08
CA GLN A 144 17.57 4.69 9.08
C GLN A 144 17.56 4.06 7.68
N GLN A 145 17.80 2.75 7.55
CA GLN A 145 17.71 2.07 6.25
C GLN A 145 16.32 2.23 5.62
N ARG A 146 15.25 2.10 6.41
CA ARG A 146 13.88 2.31 5.93
C ARG A 146 13.63 3.75 5.48
N VAL A 147 14.15 4.74 6.22
CA VAL A 147 14.11 6.15 5.82
C VAL A 147 14.87 6.36 4.51
N ASP A 148 16.08 5.83 4.40
CA ASP A 148 16.92 5.96 3.20
C ASP A 148 16.27 5.31 1.98
N GLN A 149 15.58 4.18 2.15
CA GLN A 149 14.80 3.54 1.10
C GLN A 149 13.66 4.44 0.59
N LEU A 150 12.88 5.04 1.50
CA LEU A 150 11.80 5.97 1.13
C LEU A 150 12.35 7.22 0.42
N LEU A 151 13.49 7.75 0.88
CA LEU A 151 14.15 8.87 0.22
C LEU A 151 14.68 8.50 -1.17
N SER A 152 15.19 7.27 -1.34
CA SER A 152 15.60 6.75 -2.65
C SER A 152 14.42 6.67 -3.62
N ILE A 153 13.25 6.22 -3.16
CA ILE A 153 12.00 6.23 -3.96
C ILE A 153 11.71 7.66 -4.45
N MET A 154 11.70 8.64 -3.54
CA MET A 154 11.44 10.03 -3.90
C MET A 154 12.41 10.55 -4.96
N ARG A 155 13.73 10.33 -4.77
CA ARG A 155 14.76 10.79 -5.73
C ARG A 155 14.57 10.17 -7.10
N ASN A 156 14.28 8.88 -7.16
CA ASN A 156 14.07 8.16 -8.43
C ASN A 156 12.80 8.66 -9.13
N ARG A 157 11.72 8.89 -8.39
CA ARG A 157 10.48 9.46 -8.93
C ARG A 157 10.71 10.83 -9.56
N VAL A 158 11.40 11.73 -8.85
CA VAL A 158 11.72 13.07 -9.35
C VAL A 158 12.61 12.99 -10.58
N ALA A 159 13.61 12.09 -10.59
CA ALA A 159 14.46 11.86 -11.76
C ALA A 159 13.67 11.31 -12.97
N ALA A 160 12.61 10.54 -12.73
CA ALA A 160 11.68 10.04 -13.74
C ALA A 160 10.62 11.08 -14.19
N GLY A 161 10.64 12.30 -13.62
CA GLY A 161 9.73 13.38 -13.98
C GLY A 161 8.39 13.39 -13.24
N PHE A 162 8.25 12.57 -12.19
CA PHE A 162 7.05 12.55 -11.35
C PHE A 162 7.08 13.66 -10.28
N PRO A 163 5.90 14.04 -9.75
CA PRO A 163 5.81 14.98 -8.64
C PRO A 163 6.63 14.52 -7.43
N ARG A 164 7.29 15.50 -6.79
CA ARG A 164 7.92 15.30 -5.49
C ARG A 164 6.85 15.04 -4.43
N PHE A 165 7.14 14.16 -3.46
CA PHE A 165 6.26 13.97 -2.31
C PHE A 165 6.16 15.25 -1.47
N THR A 166 4.93 15.64 -1.15
CA THR A 166 4.63 16.65 -0.12
C THR A 166 4.60 16.02 1.27
N ARG A 167 4.31 14.72 1.36
CA ARG A 167 4.35 13.93 2.59
C ARG A 167 5.01 12.57 2.33
N LEU A 168 6.06 12.27 3.08
CA LEU A 168 6.76 10.99 3.03
C LEU A 168 7.10 10.55 4.45
N GLU A 169 6.37 9.57 4.96
CA GLU A 169 6.46 9.16 6.37
C GLU A 169 6.69 7.66 6.54
N VAL A 170 7.45 7.32 7.57
CA VAL A 170 7.59 5.94 8.04
C VAL A 170 7.13 5.83 9.49
N GLY A 171 6.34 4.80 9.79
CA GLY A 171 5.80 4.51 11.10
C GLY A 171 6.31 3.17 11.64
N TRP A 172 6.68 3.12 12.91
CA TRP A 172 6.97 1.88 13.63
C TRP A 172 5.93 1.70 14.73
N HIS A 173 5.15 0.64 14.64
CA HIS A 173 4.12 0.34 15.62
C HIS A 173 4.66 -0.63 16.68
N TRP A 174 4.43 -0.29 17.95
CA TRP A 174 4.81 -1.10 19.11
C TRP A 174 3.53 -1.64 19.77
N GLY A 175 3.38 -2.95 19.86
CA GLY A 175 2.19 -3.54 20.47
C GLY A 175 2.21 -5.06 20.37
N TRP A 176 1.67 -5.73 21.39
CA TRP A 176 1.73 -7.19 21.52
C TRP A 176 0.90 -7.89 20.45
N ASP A 177 1.52 -8.91 19.85
CA ASP A 177 0.91 -10.01 19.09
C ASP A 177 -0.24 -9.60 18.16
N VAL A 178 0.14 -9.29 16.92
CA VAL A 178 -0.75 -8.90 15.82
C VAL A 178 -1.87 -9.92 15.56
N ARG A 179 -1.73 -11.16 16.06
CA ARG A 179 -2.76 -12.21 16.01
C ARG A 179 -4.01 -11.89 16.83
N TYR A 180 -3.95 -10.94 17.77
CA TYR A 180 -5.07 -10.59 18.67
C TYR A 180 -5.60 -9.16 18.50
N LEU A 181 -4.96 -8.33 17.68
CA LEU A 181 -5.52 -7.03 17.33
C LEU A 181 -6.65 -7.25 16.31
N ARG A 182 -7.91 -7.21 16.78
CA ARG A 182 -9.01 -6.79 15.92
C ARG A 182 -8.72 -5.35 15.52
N VAL A 183 -8.01 -5.17 14.41
CA VAL A 183 -7.88 -3.87 13.76
C VAL A 183 -9.32 -3.41 13.49
N PRO A 184 -9.74 -2.24 14.00
CA PRO A 184 -11.08 -1.73 13.75
C PRO A 184 -11.32 -1.63 12.24
N PHE A 185 -12.56 -1.90 11.83
CA PHE A 185 -13.03 -1.97 10.43
C PHE A 185 -12.88 -0.66 9.63
N ASP A 186 -12.44 0.41 10.28
CA ASP A 186 -12.21 1.73 9.68
C ASP A 186 -10.70 2.01 9.46
N GLY A 187 -9.84 1.02 9.65
CA GLY A 187 -8.39 1.17 9.50
C GLY A 187 -7.76 2.11 10.54
N SER A 188 -8.50 2.57 11.56
CA SER A 188 -8.01 3.45 12.63
C SER A 188 -7.22 2.64 13.66
N LEU A 189 -6.04 2.19 13.25
CA LEU A 189 -5.01 1.75 14.17
C LEU A 189 -4.66 2.92 15.11
N ASP A 190 -4.61 2.67 16.42
CA ASP A 190 -4.28 3.70 17.41
C ASP A 190 -2.93 4.36 17.06
N GLU A 191 -3.00 5.60 16.56
CA GLU A 191 -1.84 6.39 16.14
C GLU A 191 -0.88 6.63 17.32
N ARG A 192 -1.37 6.55 18.56
CA ARG A 192 -0.56 6.74 19.78
C ARG A 192 0.50 5.66 19.98
N MET A 193 0.30 4.49 19.39
CA MET A 193 1.25 3.36 19.48
C MET A 193 2.20 3.31 18.28
N THR A 194 2.16 4.30 17.39
CA THR A 194 3.04 4.41 16.22
C THR A 194 4.04 5.54 16.43
N GLU A 195 5.33 5.21 16.44
CA GLU A 195 6.36 6.24 16.25
C GLU A 195 6.41 6.60 14.76
N TRP A 196 6.01 7.82 14.44
CA TRP A 196 6.12 8.36 13.09
C TRP A 196 7.41 9.16 12.92
N ARG A 197 7.98 9.07 11.72
CA ARG A 197 9.05 9.94 11.25
C ARG A 197 8.71 10.48 9.87
N ASP A 198 8.72 11.80 9.77
CA ASP A 198 8.76 12.50 8.49
C ASP A 198 10.17 12.34 7.88
N CYS A 199 10.23 11.68 6.72
CA CYS A 199 11.48 11.47 6.00
C CYS A 199 12.00 12.75 5.33
N LEU A 200 11.14 13.75 5.11
CA LEU A 200 11.49 15.01 4.44
C LEU A 200 12.11 16.03 5.40
N THR A 201 12.04 15.80 6.71
CA THR A 201 12.63 16.69 7.71
C THR A 201 14.12 16.90 7.44
N GLY A 202 14.52 18.16 7.24
CA GLY A 202 15.90 18.54 6.93
C GLY A 202 16.28 18.48 5.45
N ILE A 203 15.36 18.13 4.56
CA ILE A 203 15.54 18.17 3.11
C ILE A 203 14.83 19.42 2.58
N ALA A 204 15.58 20.36 2.01
CA ALA A 204 15.00 21.57 1.42
C ALA A 204 13.99 21.21 0.31
N ALA A 205 12.89 21.97 0.26
CA ALA A 205 11.80 21.85 -0.71
C ALA A 205 12.29 22.09 -2.14
#